data_AF-A0A944MLS8-F1
#
_entry.id   AF-A0A944MLS8-F1
#
_cell.length_a   1.000
_cell.length_b   1.000
_cell.length_c   1.000
_cell.angle_alpha   90.00
_cell.angle_beta   90.00
_cell.angle_gamma   90.00
#
_symmetry.space_group_name_H-M   'P 1'
#
loop_
_entity.id
_entity.type
_entity.pdbx_description
1 polymer ?
#
loop_
_entity_poly.entity_id
_entity_poly.type
_entity_poly.pdbx_seq_one_letter_code
_entity_poly.pdbx_strand_id
1 'polypeptide(L)'
;MKKSLVFLFVLVSVLTNAQIDLLDIAVTRDIEAGQHAIDDYNEYLEKHPFKQTKFKEINRFMARNENFLIIVENELYPLIQDAIATYQEDLFAENLSSILVGFSGTSSTNLRTIMQNYFNSDNIIGAIHIGDLPTAWYEMYEDFNGDGAPDDTLMVNFPIDLYFSDLDGVWNDVDDDGKYDEHNGEVHPDIWFSRIKADNLTLVDYSESELINRYFERNHQFRNGNLPQFDRALAYIDDDWQNAGDYYQENMESCFDGVVLVNASNSTTAHDYRANRLPADYDFIQVHVHSNPTSHYFYFNNGSAYEGFYNNELSSINPTAYFYNLFACANARYEQTNNMGSLYLLGNDYCLGTIGSSKTGSMLHFENFYNHLSENNIFGAAMQNWWEQSVDVYNGLAISWQRSWFYGMVFLGDITLKLNYPRNLFVDSEYVGYEDGSLERPFNTIQEGIDHVEANATVFVSAGIYYENIVWPATSGINLIGENMETTIIDGSESGTVLRFEENLAGIIDTTTVITDFTITNGSAYKGGGIFCSSSSPSLENVTITNNLTSGYGGGIYCLDNSSPNLVDVTITNNSTNGYGGGVYCL
;
A
#
# COMPACT_ATOMS: atom_id res chain seq x y z
N MET A 1 -45.95 41.49 -7.25
CA MET A 1 -45.12 41.67 -8.47
C MET A 1 -43.66 41.51 -8.07
N LYS A 2 -42.90 40.77 -8.89
CA LYS A 2 -41.50 40.32 -8.72
C LYS A 2 -41.30 39.07 -7.85
N LYS A 3 -41.53 37.91 -8.48
CA LYS A 3 -40.77 36.68 -8.20
C LYS A 3 -39.35 36.93 -8.74
N SER A 4 -38.35 36.89 -7.88
CA SER A 4 -36.95 36.82 -8.31
C SER A 4 -36.63 35.37 -8.61
N LEU A 5 -36.32 35.11 -9.87
CA LEU A 5 -35.85 33.83 -10.38
C LEU A 5 -34.36 33.76 -10.02
N VAL A 6 -34.00 32.97 -9.01
CA VAL A 6 -32.61 32.58 -8.77
C VAL A 6 -32.36 31.40 -9.70
N PHE A 7 -31.57 31.62 -10.76
CA PHE A 7 -31.02 30.55 -11.58
C PHE A 7 -29.93 29.87 -10.74
N LEU A 8 -30.29 28.76 -10.10
CA LEU A 8 -29.32 27.82 -9.57
C LEU A 8 -28.76 27.05 -10.78
N PHE A 9 -27.57 27.43 -11.24
CA PHE A 9 -26.78 26.56 -12.10
C PHE A 9 -26.28 25.42 -11.21
N VAL A 10 -27.08 24.35 -11.13
CA VAL A 10 -26.54 23.05 -10.75
C VAL A 10 -25.75 22.60 -11.98
N LEU A 11 -24.43 22.82 -11.96
CA LEU A 11 -23.55 21.96 -12.75
C LEU A 11 -23.69 20.58 -12.10
N VAL A 12 -24.62 19.78 -12.62
CA VAL A 12 -24.47 18.34 -12.53
C VAL A 12 -23.30 18.06 -13.47
N SER A 13 -22.07 17.97 -12.91
CA SER A 13 -21.06 17.15 -13.54
C SER A 13 -21.67 15.76 -13.57
N VAL A 14 -22.25 15.41 -14.72
CA VAL A 14 -22.37 14.01 -15.07
C VAL A 14 -20.91 13.59 -15.24
N LEU A 15 -20.30 13.07 -14.16
CA LEU A 15 -19.16 12.18 -14.28
C LEU A 15 -19.65 11.06 -15.18
N THR A 16 -19.40 11.20 -16.47
CA THR A 16 -19.33 10.05 -17.33
C THR A 16 -18.14 9.28 -16.79
N ASN A 17 -18.37 8.34 -15.87
CA ASN A 17 -17.48 7.19 -15.78
C ASN A 17 -17.50 6.60 -17.19
N ALA A 18 -16.52 6.99 -18.00
CA ALA A 18 -16.14 6.22 -19.16
C ALA A 18 -15.68 4.91 -18.56
N GLN A 19 -16.62 3.97 -18.42
CA GLN A 19 -16.32 2.62 -17.99
C GLN A 19 -15.35 2.09 -19.04
N ILE A 20 -14.06 2.08 -18.71
CA ILE A 20 -13.02 1.59 -19.61
C ILE A 20 -13.40 0.14 -19.90
N ASP A 21 -13.61 -0.18 -21.18
CA ASP A 21 -13.77 -1.56 -21.58
C ASP A 21 -12.39 -2.22 -21.49
N LEU A 22 -12.19 -2.97 -20.42
CA LEU A 22 -10.89 -3.58 -20.11
C LEU A 22 -10.48 -4.64 -21.13
N LEU A 23 -11.43 -5.11 -21.98
CA LEU A 23 -11.14 -5.97 -23.12
C LEU A 23 -10.54 -5.23 -24.32
N ASP A 24 -10.71 -3.90 -24.39
CA ASP A 24 -10.20 -3.04 -25.47
C ASP A 24 -8.90 -2.32 -25.08
N ILE A 25 -8.32 -2.61 -23.91
CA ILE A 25 -7.02 -2.07 -23.50
C ILE A 25 -5.91 -2.65 -24.38
N ALA A 26 -5.05 -1.77 -24.91
CA ALA A 26 -3.89 -2.20 -25.68
C ALA A 26 -3.00 -3.13 -24.86
N VAL A 27 -2.71 -4.30 -25.43
CA VAL A 27 -1.84 -5.31 -24.79
C VAL A 27 -0.40 -4.80 -24.82
N THR A 28 0.20 -4.61 -23.64
CA THR A 28 1.65 -4.41 -23.56
C THR A 28 2.34 -5.64 -24.17
N ARG A 29 3.36 -5.46 -25.01
CA ARG A 29 4.11 -6.55 -25.66
C ARG A 29 5.58 -6.15 -25.85
N ASP A 30 6.46 -7.15 -25.91
CA ASP A 30 7.85 -6.95 -26.34
C ASP A 30 7.88 -6.65 -27.85
N ILE A 31 8.31 -5.42 -28.18
CA ILE A 31 8.35 -4.92 -29.56
C ILE A 31 9.57 -5.47 -30.32
N GLU A 32 10.66 -5.80 -29.62
CA GLU A 32 11.90 -6.29 -30.23
C GLU A 32 11.88 -7.81 -30.44
N ALA A 33 11.22 -8.56 -29.56
CA ALA A 33 11.08 -10.01 -29.70
C ALA A 33 10.03 -10.45 -30.75
N GLY A 34 9.24 -9.53 -31.30
CA GLY A 34 8.29 -9.84 -32.39
C GLY A 34 7.37 -11.02 -32.07
N GLN A 35 6.45 -10.83 -31.11
CA GLN A 35 5.48 -11.84 -30.66
C GLN A 35 6.08 -13.15 -30.07
N HIS A 36 7.40 -13.30 -29.99
CA HIS A 36 7.98 -14.53 -29.42
C HIS A 36 7.87 -14.55 -27.89
N ALA A 37 7.27 -15.62 -27.37
CA ALA A 37 7.31 -15.97 -25.96
C ALA A 37 8.77 -16.05 -25.47
N ILE A 38 9.07 -15.42 -24.34
CA ILE A 38 10.37 -15.54 -23.66
C ILE A 38 10.40 -16.92 -23.01
N ASP A 39 11.32 -17.78 -23.47
CA ASP A 39 11.56 -19.12 -22.91
C ASP A 39 13.00 -19.22 -22.41
N ASP A 40 13.18 -18.96 -21.12
CA ASP A 40 14.44 -19.02 -20.37
C ASP A 40 14.44 -20.17 -19.34
N TYR A 41 13.45 -21.07 -19.38
CA TYR A 41 13.35 -22.18 -18.43
C TYR A 41 14.56 -23.13 -18.50
N ASN A 42 15.07 -23.41 -19.70
CA ASN A 42 16.28 -24.22 -19.86
C ASN A 42 17.52 -23.52 -19.27
N GLU A 43 17.64 -22.19 -19.43
CA GLU A 43 18.72 -21.41 -18.80
C GLU A 43 18.61 -21.46 -17.28
N TYR A 44 17.38 -21.37 -16.75
CA TYR A 44 17.10 -21.58 -15.34
C TYR A 44 17.56 -22.97 -14.86
N LEU A 45 17.22 -24.05 -15.57
CA LEU A 45 17.66 -25.41 -15.20
C LEU A 45 19.19 -25.56 -15.22
N GLU A 46 19.88 -24.90 -16.16
CA GLU A 46 21.34 -24.90 -16.24
C GLU A 46 21.99 -24.19 -15.04
N LYS A 47 21.39 -23.08 -14.57
CA LYS A 47 21.83 -22.34 -13.39
C LYS A 47 21.52 -23.04 -12.07
N HIS A 48 20.50 -23.89 -12.05
CA HIS A 48 20.01 -24.55 -10.83
C HIS A 48 20.12 -26.09 -10.91
N PRO A 49 21.35 -26.65 -10.98
CA PRO A 49 21.54 -28.08 -10.99
C PRO A 49 21.05 -28.69 -9.67
N PHE A 50 20.47 -29.90 -9.75
CA PHE A 50 19.83 -30.58 -8.63
C PHE A 50 20.61 -30.44 -7.29
N LYS A 51 19.94 -29.84 -6.30
CA LYS A 51 20.42 -29.71 -4.92
C LYS A 51 19.39 -30.33 -4.00
N GLN A 52 19.83 -31.26 -3.16
CA GLN A 52 18.96 -31.88 -2.17
C GLN A 52 18.41 -30.82 -1.21
N THR A 53 17.11 -30.88 -0.94
CA THR A 53 16.45 -30.01 0.03
C THR A 53 17.08 -30.13 1.42
N LYS A 54 17.46 -28.99 1.98
CA LYS A 54 17.80 -28.78 3.38
C LYS A 54 16.99 -27.61 3.88
N PHE A 55 16.36 -27.80 5.01
CA PHE A 55 15.49 -26.82 5.63
C PHE A 55 15.77 -26.80 7.14
N LYS A 56 15.71 -25.61 7.74
CA LYS A 56 15.84 -25.43 9.18
C LYS A 56 15.07 -24.19 9.62
N GLU A 57 14.15 -24.36 10.57
CA GLU A 57 13.64 -23.24 11.35
C GLU A 57 14.78 -22.64 12.20
N ILE A 58 15.03 -21.35 12.03
CA ILE A 58 16.10 -20.63 12.69
C ILE A 58 15.60 -20.04 14.01
N ASN A 59 14.51 -19.27 13.96
CA ASN A 59 13.88 -18.68 15.14
C ASN A 59 12.39 -18.38 14.90
N ARG A 60 11.71 -18.02 15.99
CA ARG A 60 10.37 -17.44 15.99
C ARG A 60 10.43 -16.16 16.81
N PHE A 61 10.11 -15.03 16.19
CA PHE A 61 10.20 -13.72 16.82
C PHE A 61 8.81 -13.26 17.27
N MET A 62 8.58 -13.31 18.58
CA MET A 62 7.34 -12.85 19.23
C MET A 62 6.05 -13.46 18.66
N ALA A 63 6.10 -14.71 18.19
CA ALA A 63 5.03 -15.42 17.50
C ALA A 63 3.65 -15.30 18.20
N ARG A 64 2.64 -14.91 17.40
CA ARG A 64 1.23 -14.76 17.80
C ARG A 64 0.36 -15.74 17.02
N ASN A 65 -0.95 -15.52 17.03
CA ASN A 65 -1.92 -16.32 16.26
C ASN A 65 -1.75 -16.17 14.74
N GLU A 66 -1.12 -15.10 14.27
CA GLU A 66 -0.82 -14.85 12.86
C GLU A 66 0.66 -14.52 12.74
N ASN A 67 1.31 -15.02 11.69
CA ASN A 67 2.76 -14.89 11.54
C ASN A 67 3.17 -14.57 10.10
N PHE A 68 4.25 -13.82 9.93
CA PHE A 68 4.88 -13.59 8.66
C PHE A 68 6.10 -14.51 8.49
N LEU A 69 6.14 -15.27 7.40
CA LEU A 69 7.18 -16.26 7.14
C LEU A 69 8.34 -15.66 6.34
N ILE A 70 9.53 -15.63 6.92
CA ILE A 70 10.74 -15.21 6.25
C ILE A 70 11.52 -16.47 5.84
N ILE A 71 11.65 -16.72 4.54
CA ILE A 71 12.45 -17.81 4.01
C ILE A 71 13.70 -17.23 3.36
N VAL A 72 14.86 -17.62 3.88
CA VAL A 72 16.16 -17.13 3.41
C VAL A 72 17.03 -18.28 2.90
N GLU A 73 17.78 -18.04 1.84
CA GLU A 73 18.76 -19.01 1.34
C GLU A 73 19.85 -19.30 2.40
N ASN A 74 20.12 -20.57 2.66
CA ASN A 74 21.05 -21.02 3.71
C ASN A 74 22.48 -20.47 3.56
N GLU A 75 22.97 -20.31 2.32
CA GLU A 75 24.33 -19.84 2.06
C GLU A 75 24.46 -18.32 2.21
N LEU A 76 23.37 -17.60 1.90
CA LEU A 76 23.26 -16.16 2.05
C LEU A 76 23.03 -15.72 3.50
N TYR A 77 22.21 -16.44 4.27
CA TYR A 77 21.79 -16.02 5.62
C TYR A 77 22.92 -15.54 6.54
N PRO A 78 24.07 -16.24 6.67
CA PRO A 78 25.16 -15.80 7.55
C PRO A 78 25.74 -14.41 7.20
N LEU A 79 25.56 -13.96 5.94
CA LEU A 79 26.04 -12.67 5.43
C LEU A 79 25.05 -11.52 5.65
N ILE A 80 23.79 -11.83 5.97
CA ILE A 80 22.70 -10.85 6.13
C ILE A 80 21.94 -10.98 7.45
N GLN A 81 22.40 -11.85 8.37
CA GLN A 81 21.66 -12.18 9.60
C GLN A 81 21.33 -10.98 10.47
N ASP A 82 22.21 -9.97 10.52
CA ASP A 82 21.99 -8.76 11.31
C ASP A 82 20.87 -7.90 10.70
N ALA A 83 20.84 -7.77 9.38
CA ALA A 83 19.77 -7.08 8.68
C ALA A 83 18.41 -7.79 8.84
N ILE A 84 18.41 -9.13 8.79
CA ILE A 84 17.19 -9.92 9.07
C ILE A 84 16.73 -9.73 10.52
N ALA A 85 17.66 -9.67 11.49
CA ALA A 85 17.30 -9.43 12.89
C ALA A 85 16.62 -8.06 13.07
N THR A 86 17.18 -7.00 12.48
CA THR A 86 16.56 -5.66 12.46
C THR A 86 15.18 -5.71 11.81
N TYR A 87 15.05 -6.39 10.66
CA TYR A 87 13.76 -6.53 9.98
C TYR A 87 12.72 -7.24 10.85
N GLN A 88 13.08 -8.28 11.61
CA GLN A 88 12.16 -8.92 12.56
C GLN A 88 11.72 -7.99 13.69
N GLU A 89 12.61 -7.09 14.15
CA GLU A 89 12.28 -6.06 15.14
C GLU A 89 11.32 -5.01 14.56
N ASP A 90 11.55 -4.57 13.33
CA ASP A 90 10.71 -3.62 12.61
C ASP A 90 9.30 -4.17 12.37
N LEU A 91 9.18 -5.42 11.88
CA LEU A 91 7.89 -6.09 11.73
C LEU A 91 7.12 -6.16 13.05
N PHE A 92 7.83 -6.47 14.14
CA PHE A 92 7.20 -6.56 15.45
C PHE A 92 6.74 -5.20 15.99
N ALA A 93 7.48 -4.12 15.69
CA ALA A 93 7.07 -2.75 16.01
C ALA A 93 5.74 -2.38 15.31
N GLU A 94 5.48 -2.98 14.15
CA GLU A 94 4.23 -2.85 13.39
C GLU A 94 3.22 -3.99 13.66
N ASN A 95 3.34 -4.63 14.83
CA ASN A 95 2.44 -5.69 15.30
C ASN A 95 2.45 -7.00 14.52
N LEU A 96 3.40 -7.21 13.61
CA LEU A 96 3.55 -8.44 12.84
C LEU A 96 4.64 -9.34 13.45
N SER A 97 4.27 -10.49 13.99
CA SER A 97 5.25 -11.49 14.43
C SER A 97 5.80 -12.30 13.25
N SER A 98 7.02 -12.83 13.37
CA SER A 98 7.68 -13.53 12.26
C SER A 98 8.27 -14.88 12.62
N ILE A 99 8.36 -15.77 11.63
CA ILE A 99 9.04 -17.06 11.69
C ILE A 99 10.16 -17.04 10.65
N LEU A 100 11.40 -17.31 11.07
CA LEU A 100 12.56 -17.30 10.18
C LEU A 100 13.01 -18.73 9.85
N VAL A 101 13.12 -19.01 8.57
CA VAL A 101 13.48 -20.30 8.00
C VAL A 101 14.66 -20.17 7.06
N GLY A 102 15.66 -21.04 7.23
CA GLY A 102 16.72 -21.26 6.24
C GLY A 102 16.36 -22.39 5.28
N PHE A 103 16.55 -22.17 3.97
CA PHE A 103 16.28 -23.16 2.91
C PHE A 103 17.45 -23.28 1.92
N SER A 104 17.67 -24.48 1.40
CA SER A 104 18.48 -24.70 0.19
C SER A 104 17.99 -25.96 -0.51
N GLY A 105 17.91 -25.95 -1.83
CA GLY A 105 17.43 -27.08 -2.64
C GLY A 105 17.01 -26.55 -4.00
N THR A 106 16.58 -27.43 -4.91
CA THR A 106 16.08 -27.02 -6.25
C THR A 106 14.59 -27.32 -6.47
N SER A 107 13.89 -27.84 -5.47
CA SER A 107 12.48 -28.25 -5.63
C SER A 107 11.54 -27.20 -5.06
N SER A 108 10.84 -26.49 -5.94
CA SER A 108 9.73 -25.59 -5.61
C SER A 108 8.62 -26.34 -4.87
N THR A 109 8.31 -27.58 -5.25
CA THR A 109 7.34 -28.43 -4.54
C THR A 109 7.70 -28.68 -3.08
N ASN A 110 8.98 -29.00 -2.78
CA ASN A 110 9.41 -29.17 -1.39
C ASN A 110 9.32 -27.86 -0.61
N LEU A 111 9.64 -26.73 -1.24
CA LEU A 111 9.53 -25.41 -0.63
C LEU A 111 8.07 -25.05 -0.34
N ARG A 112 7.16 -25.20 -1.30
CA ARG A 112 5.71 -24.99 -1.09
C ARG A 112 5.16 -25.92 -0.02
N THR A 113 5.57 -27.19 0.00
CA THR A 113 5.17 -28.15 1.05
C THR A 113 5.55 -27.66 2.46
N ILE A 114 6.72 -27.04 2.61
CA ILE A 114 7.14 -26.45 3.88
C ILE A 114 6.25 -25.27 4.24
N MET A 115 5.94 -24.39 3.29
CA MET A 115 5.04 -23.25 3.50
C MET A 115 3.63 -23.71 3.90
N GLN A 116 3.09 -24.73 3.21
CA GLN A 116 1.81 -25.35 3.55
C GLN A 116 1.79 -25.92 4.97
N ASN A 117 2.90 -26.48 5.46
CA ASN A 117 2.97 -26.94 6.85
C ASN A 117 2.82 -25.76 7.82
N TYR A 118 3.53 -24.66 7.60
CA TYR A 118 3.42 -23.44 8.41
C TYR A 118 2.04 -22.78 8.31
N PHE A 119 1.42 -22.78 7.12
CA PHE A 119 0.05 -22.32 6.94
C PHE A 119 -0.92 -23.09 7.83
N ASN A 120 -0.82 -24.42 7.84
CA ASN A 120 -1.68 -25.28 8.64
C ASN A 120 -1.37 -25.25 10.16
N SER A 121 -0.10 -25.11 10.56
CA SER A 121 0.28 -25.17 11.98
C SER A 121 0.38 -23.83 12.69
N ASP A 122 0.73 -22.78 11.96
CA ASP A 122 1.16 -21.48 12.50
C ASP A 122 0.39 -20.29 11.93
N ASN A 123 -0.60 -20.56 11.05
CA ASN A 123 -1.50 -19.55 10.48
C ASN A 123 -0.70 -18.36 9.91
N ILE A 124 0.23 -18.69 9.01
CA ILE A 124 0.99 -17.64 8.33
C ILE A 124 0.04 -16.82 7.44
N ILE A 125 0.17 -15.50 7.48
CA ILE A 125 -0.66 -14.56 6.70
C ILE A 125 0.11 -13.95 5.53
N GLY A 126 1.43 -14.12 5.54
CA GLY A 126 2.30 -13.68 4.45
C GLY A 126 3.65 -14.37 4.50
N ALA A 127 4.38 -14.30 3.38
CA ALA A 127 5.74 -14.79 3.27
C ALA A 127 6.62 -13.90 2.38
N ILE A 128 7.93 -13.90 2.67
CA ILE A 128 8.95 -13.32 1.81
C ILE A 128 10.06 -14.33 1.54
N HIS A 129 10.43 -14.46 0.26
CA HIS A 129 11.58 -15.23 -0.20
C HIS A 129 12.81 -14.33 -0.37
N ILE A 130 13.94 -14.67 0.25
CA ILE A 130 15.18 -13.88 0.21
C ILE A 130 16.34 -14.74 -0.30
N GLY A 131 16.90 -14.33 -1.43
CA GLY A 131 18.01 -15.01 -2.13
C GLY A 131 17.54 -15.93 -3.26
N ASP A 132 18.47 -16.75 -3.75
CA ASP A 132 18.23 -17.71 -4.83
C ASP A 132 17.49 -18.97 -4.35
N LEU A 133 16.18 -18.84 -4.19
CA LEU A 133 15.28 -19.92 -3.78
C LEU A 133 14.53 -20.52 -4.99
N PRO A 134 14.22 -21.84 -4.98
CA PRO A 134 13.53 -22.49 -6.09
C PRO A 134 12.29 -21.76 -6.59
N THR A 135 12.20 -21.70 -7.91
CA THR A 135 11.12 -21.04 -8.64
C THR A 135 10.20 -22.07 -9.25
N ALA A 136 8.89 -21.84 -9.11
CA ALA A 136 7.88 -22.57 -9.86
C ALA A 136 7.70 -21.91 -11.23
N TRP A 137 7.46 -22.74 -12.25
CA TRP A 137 7.24 -22.27 -13.60
C TRP A 137 5.83 -22.68 -14.04
N TYR A 138 5.18 -21.79 -14.78
CA TYR A 138 3.88 -22.03 -15.37
C TYR A 138 3.95 -21.88 -16.88
N GLU A 139 3.13 -22.63 -17.60
CA GLU A 139 2.93 -22.46 -19.03
C GLU A 139 1.47 -22.45 -19.42
N MET A 140 1.15 -21.66 -20.44
CA MET A 140 -0.21 -21.57 -20.97
C MET A 140 -0.24 -20.95 -22.36
N TYR A 141 -1.37 -21.14 -23.03
CA TYR A 141 -1.75 -20.31 -24.16
C TYR A 141 -2.30 -18.97 -23.66
N GLU A 142 -1.90 -17.87 -24.31
CA GLU A 142 -2.49 -16.56 -24.06
C GLU A 142 -3.88 -16.51 -24.69
N ASP A 143 -4.90 -16.14 -23.92
CA ASP A 143 -6.26 -15.83 -24.36
C ASP A 143 -6.71 -14.56 -23.64
N PHE A 144 -6.31 -13.42 -24.18
CA PHE A 144 -6.64 -12.08 -23.68
C PHE A 144 -8.04 -11.63 -24.08
N ASN A 145 -8.62 -12.22 -25.13
CA ASN A 145 -9.94 -11.86 -25.60
C ASN A 145 -11.08 -12.68 -24.94
N GLY A 146 -10.73 -13.78 -24.27
CA GLY A 146 -11.64 -14.64 -23.49
C GLY A 146 -12.56 -15.50 -24.34
N ASP A 147 -12.21 -15.78 -25.60
CA ASP A 147 -13.01 -16.59 -26.52
C ASP A 147 -12.74 -18.10 -26.42
N GLY A 148 -11.81 -18.50 -25.55
CA GLY A 148 -11.39 -19.88 -25.33
C GLY A 148 -10.46 -20.41 -26.42
N ALA A 149 -10.03 -19.57 -27.37
CA ALA A 149 -9.01 -19.88 -28.35
C ALA A 149 -7.72 -19.07 -28.06
N PRO A 150 -6.54 -19.67 -28.31
CA PRO A 150 -5.29 -18.94 -28.17
C PRO A 150 -5.25 -17.70 -29.08
N ASP A 151 -4.91 -16.54 -28.51
CA ASP A 151 -4.53 -15.34 -29.27
C ASP A 151 -3.20 -15.54 -30.01
N ASP A 152 -2.32 -16.38 -29.47
CA ASP A 152 -1.09 -16.83 -30.11
C ASP A 152 -0.99 -18.36 -30.13
N THR A 153 -0.51 -18.89 -31.26
CA THR A 153 -0.15 -20.31 -31.40
C THR A 153 1.03 -20.75 -30.54
N LEU A 154 1.82 -19.79 -30.02
CA LEU A 154 2.94 -20.05 -29.15
C LEU A 154 2.48 -20.10 -27.69
N MET A 155 2.89 -21.14 -27.01
CA MET A 155 2.71 -21.27 -25.57
C MET A 155 3.75 -20.39 -24.85
N VAL A 156 3.32 -19.63 -23.86
CA VAL A 156 4.21 -18.83 -23.01
C VAL A 156 4.58 -19.62 -21.77
N ASN A 157 5.81 -19.46 -21.28
CA ASN A 157 6.20 -19.95 -19.96
C ASN A 157 6.84 -18.85 -19.12
N PHE A 158 6.69 -18.94 -17.80
CA PHE A 158 7.14 -17.88 -16.90
C PHE A 158 7.28 -18.34 -15.45
N PRO A 159 8.18 -17.71 -14.68
CA PRO A 159 8.19 -17.82 -13.22
C PRO A 159 6.87 -17.37 -12.61
N ILE A 160 6.32 -18.16 -11.68
CA ILE A 160 5.02 -17.88 -11.05
C ILE A 160 5.12 -17.85 -9.53
N ASP A 161 4.93 -16.67 -8.93
CA ASP A 161 4.90 -16.51 -7.48
C ASP A 161 3.53 -16.83 -6.87
N LEU A 162 2.44 -16.80 -7.67
CA LEU A 162 1.11 -17.23 -7.24
C LEU A 162 1.14 -18.66 -6.66
N TYR A 163 2.02 -19.53 -7.17
CA TYR A 163 2.24 -20.87 -6.64
C TYR A 163 2.62 -20.91 -5.15
N PHE A 164 3.31 -19.87 -4.65
CA PHE A 164 3.72 -19.78 -3.26
C PHE A 164 2.77 -18.98 -2.37
N SER A 165 1.86 -18.19 -2.97
CA SER A 165 0.80 -17.49 -2.23
C SER A 165 -0.48 -18.29 -2.14
N ASP A 166 -0.83 -19.05 -3.18
CA ASP A 166 -1.89 -20.06 -3.15
C ASP A 166 -1.30 -21.37 -2.60
N LEU A 167 -1.70 -21.72 -1.38
CA LEU A 167 -1.22 -22.87 -0.62
C LEU A 167 -2.24 -23.99 -0.53
N ASP A 168 -3.51 -23.77 -0.87
CA ASP A 168 -4.56 -24.80 -0.89
C ASP A 168 -5.04 -25.22 -2.30
N GLY A 169 -4.64 -24.47 -3.33
CA GLY A 169 -4.92 -24.75 -4.73
C GLY A 169 -4.14 -25.94 -5.31
N VAL A 170 -4.68 -26.48 -6.40
CA VAL A 170 -4.22 -27.70 -7.08
C VAL A 170 -3.46 -27.34 -8.35
N TRP A 171 -2.17 -27.64 -8.35
CA TRP A 171 -1.25 -27.38 -9.46
C TRP A 171 -0.76 -28.69 -10.07
N ASN A 172 -1.03 -28.90 -11.36
CA ASN A 172 -0.56 -30.08 -12.09
C ASN A 172 0.35 -29.66 -13.25
N ASP A 173 1.35 -30.50 -13.49
CA ASP A 173 2.22 -30.51 -14.66
C ASP A 173 1.79 -31.76 -15.44
N VAL A 174 0.92 -31.57 -16.45
CA VAL A 174 0.23 -32.66 -17.14
C VAL A 174 1.14 -33.34 -18.16
N ASP A 175 2.09 -32.61 -18.75
CA ASP A 175 3.02 -33.13 -19.74
C ASP A 175 4.39 -33.56 -19.18
N ASP A 176 4.60 -33.36 -17.86
CA ASP A 176 5.73 -33.82 -17.06
C ASP A 176 7.07 -33.20 -17.52
N ASP A 177 7.01 -31.93 -17.94
CA ASP A 177 8.15 -31.17 -18.44
C ASP A 177 8.78 -30.21 -17.39
N GLY A 178 8.18 -30.16 -16.20
CA GLY A 178 8.59 -29.37 -15.05
C GLY A 178 7.95 -27.98 -14.98
N LYS A 179 7.06 -27.64 -15.91
CA LYS A 179 6.23 -26.43 -15.87
C LYS A 179 4.78 -26.82 -15.58
N TYR A 180 4.15 -26.13 -14.65
CA TYR A 180 2.74 -26.34 -14.36
C TYR A 180 1.89 -25.77 -15.50
N ASP A 181 0.88 -26.50 -15.94
CA ASP A 181 -0.01 -26.12 -17.05
C ASP A 181 -1.50 -26.19 -16.65
N GLU A 182 -1.79 -26.65 -15.43
CA GLU A 182 -3.13 -26.70 -14.88
C GLU A 182 -3.15 -26.17 -13.43
N HIS A 183 -4.03 -25.19 -13.17
CA HIS A 183 -4.32 -24.62 -11.86
C HIS A 183 -5.84 -24.65 -11.56
N ASN A 184 -6.24 -25.50 -10.62
CA ASN A 184 -7.63 -25.82 -10.28
C ASN A 184 -7.90 -25.69 -8.76
N GLY A 185 -9.19 -25.68 -8.39
CA GLY A 185 -9.61 -25.59 -6.99
C GLY A 185 -9.91 -24.15 -6.60
N GLU A 186 -9.53 -23.76 -5.40
CA GLU A 186 -9.25 -22.35 -5.08
C GLU A 186 -8.01 -21.92 -5.90
N VAL A 187 -8.03 -20.70 -6.42
CA VAL A 187 -6.98 -20.15 -7.31
C VAL A 187 -6.50 -18.75 -6.90
N HIS A 188 -6.99 -18.25 -5.78
CA HIS A 188 -6.65 -17.00 -5.14
C HIS A 188 -5.51 -17.21 -4.13
N PRO A 189 -4.71 -16.18 -3.85
CA PRO A 189 -3.67 -16.26 -2.84
C PRO A 189 -4.29 -16.42 -1.45
N ASP A 190 -3.84 -17.44 -0.72
CA ASP A 190 -4.13 -17.63 0.70
C ASP A 190 -3.38 -16.63 1.58
N ILE A 191 -2.17 -16.25 1.15
CA ILE A 191 -1.24 -15.41 1.91
C ILE A 191 -0.64 -14.31 1.05
N TRP A 192 -0.18 -13.23 1.68
CA TRP A 192 0.66 -12.24 1.00
C TRP A 192 1.99 -12.87 0.60
N PHE A 193 2.53 -12.53 -0.57
CA PHE A 193 3.80 -13.11 -1.00
C PHE A 193 4.67 -12.10 -1.74
N SER A 194 5.96 -12.09 -1.42
CA SER A 194 6.96 -11.34 -2.18
C SER A 194 8.34 -11.98 -2.19
N ARG A 195 9.24 -11.39 -2.98
CA ARG A 195 10.60 -11.88 -3.19
C ARG A 195 11.63 -10.76 -3.22
N ILE A 196 12.83 -11.06 -2.71
CA ILE A 196 14.06 -10.30 -2.93
C ILE A 196 15.12 -11.26 -3.44
N LYS A 197 15.46 -11.14 -4.73
CA LYS A 197 16.47 -11.97 -5.43
C LYS A 197 17.49 -11.04 -6.08
N ALA A 198 18.78 -11.24 -5.82
CA ALA A 198 19.83 -10.31 -6.25
C ALA A 198 21.04 -10.98 -6.93
N ASP A 199 21.14 -12.31 -6.89
CA ASP A 199 22.22 -13.09 -7.53
C ASP A 199 22.32 -12.87 -9.04
N ASN A 200 21.21 -12.49 -9.69
CA ASN A 200 21.14 -12.27 -11.13
C ASN A 200 21.36 -10.81 -11.56
N LEU A 201 21.76 -9.93 -10.63
CA LEU A 201 22.04 -8.51 -10.90
C LEU A 201 23.53 -8.29 -11.10
N THR A 202 23.95 -8.24 -12.37
CA THR A 202 25.35 -8.10 -12.79
C THR A 202 25.72 -6.70 -13.29
N LEU A 203 24.75 -5.80 -13.43
CA LEU A 203 24.97 -4.39 -13.80
C LEU A 203 25.26 -3.47 -12.61
N VAL A 204 25.27 -4.00 -11.39
CA VAL A 204 25.52 -3.28 -10.14
C VAL A 204 26.85 -3.72 -9.54
N ASP A 205 27.64 -2.78 -9.02
CA ASP A 205 28.97 -3.05 -8.46
C ASP A 205 28.89 -3.38 -6.96
N TYR A 206 28.05 -4.38 -6.63
CA TYR A 206 27.84 -4.88 -5.29
C TYR A 206 27.66 -6.40 -5.33
N SER A 207 28.13 -7.10 -4.29
CA SER A 207 27.77 -8.49 -4.07
C SER A 207 26.29 -8.63 -3.70
N GLU A 208 25.72 -9.81 -3.90
CA GLU A 208 24.35 -10.13 -3.50
C GLU A 208 24.07 -9.76 -2.03
N SER A 209 24.96 -10.15 -1.10
CA SER A 209 24.79 -9.83 0.31
C SER A 209 24.86 -8.32 0.59
N GLU A 210 25.64 -7.56 -0.17
CA GLU A 210 25.69 -6.10 -0.03
C GLU A 210 24.40 -5.45 -0.52
N LEU A 211 23.85 -5.91 -1.65
CA LEU A 211 22.56 -5.44 -2.17
C LEU A 211 21.43 -5.68 -1.17
N ILE A 212 21.37 -6.88 -0.58
CA ILE A 212 20.32 -7.25 0.37
C ILE A 212 20.48 -6.51 1.70
N ASN A 213 21.70 -6.37 2.23
CA ASN A 213 21.93 -5.55 3.42
C ASN A 213 21.57 -4.08 3.19
N ARG A 214 21.91 -3.51 2.02
CA ARG A 214 21.50 -2.15 1.63
C ARG A 214 19.99 -2.01 1.54
N TYR A 215 19.31 -3.01 0.96
CA TYR A 215 17.85 -3.02 0.89
C TYR A 215 17.21 -2.94 2.27
N PHE A 216 17.62 -3.81 3.20
CA PHE A 216 17.05 -3.84 4.55
C PHE A 216 17.42 -2.61 5.39
N GLU A 217 18.59 -2.02 5.17
CA GLU A 217 18.92 -0.72 5.77
C GLU A 217 17.93 0.35 5.30
N ARG A 218 17.67 0.47 4.00
CA ARG A 218 16.68 1.43 3.48
C ARG A 218 15.28 1.15 4.01
N ASN A 219 14.88 -0.12 4.06
CA ASN A 219 13.61 -0.56 4.61
C ASN A 219 13.45 -0.09 6.06
N HIS A 220 14.45 -0.34 6.90
CA HIS A 220 14.50 0.13 8.28
C HIS A 220 14.41 1.66 8.38
N GLN A 221 15.17 2.40 7.55
CA GLN A 221 15.10 3.86 7.53
C GLN A 221 13.71 4.37 7.12
N PHE A 222 13.03 3.72 6.17
CA PHE A 222 11.68 4.09 5.77
C PHE A 222 10.66 3.87 6.89
N ARG A 223 10.67 2.71 7.53
CA ARG A 223 9.75 2.35 8.63
C ARG A 223 9.88 3.29 9.82
N ASN A 224 11.11 3.71 10.12
CA ASN A 224 11.39 4.63 11.22
C ASN A 224 11.21 6.12 10.85
N GLY A 225 10.69 6.43 9.65
CA GLY A 225 10.44 7.80 9.21
C GLY A 225 11.71 8.64 8.98
N ASN A 226 12.86 7.98 8.75
CA ASN A 226 14.14 8.64 8.51
C ASN A 226 14.40 8.97 7.03
N LEU A 227 13.59 8.41 6.13
CA LEU A 227 13.59 8.78 4.71
C LEU A 227 12.56 9.90 4.44
N PRO A 228 12.87 10.86 3.56
CA PRO A 228 11.94 11.93 3.23
C PRO A 228 10.70 11.37 2.52
N GLN A 229 9.52 11.89 2.86
CA GLN A 229 8.29 11.62 2.13
C GLN A 229 7.90 12.85 1.31
N PHE A 230 7.47 12.64 0.08
CA PHE A 230 7.20 13.73 -0.86
C PHE A 230 5.71 14.02 -1.05
N ASP A 231 4.85 13.08 -0.65
CA ASP A 231 3.43 13.01 -0.99
C ASP A 231 3.21 13.28 -2.48
N ARG A 232 4.05 12.63 -3.29
CA ARG A 232 4.16 12.92 -4.72
C ARG A 232 4.28 11.65 -5.53
N ALA A 233 3.39 11.49 -6.50
CA ALA A 233 3.40 10.36 -7.40
C ALA A 233 3.47 10.78 -8.88
N LEU A 234 3.88 9.85 -9.73
CA LEU A 234 3.93 10.00 -11.19
C LEU A 234 3.02 8.98 -11.85
N ALA A 235 2.04 9.46 -12.62
CA ALA A 235 1.30 8.65 -13.59
C ALA A 235 1.87 8.93 -14.99
N TYR A 236 2.75 8.07 -15.48
CA TYR A 236 3.38 8.20 -16.80
C TYR A 236 2.76 7.24 -17.81
N ILE A 237 1.90 7.76 -18.68
CA ILE A 237 0.97 6.96 -19.49
C ILE A 237 1.31 7.10 -20.96
N ASP A 238 1.96 6.09 -21.55
CA ASP A 238 2.35 6.13 -22.96
C ASP A 238 1.15 6.19 -23.92
N ASP A 239 1.43 6.54 -25.19
CA ASP A 239 0.47 6.90 -26.23
C ASP A 239 -0.72 5.93 -26.37
N ASP A 240 -0.51 4.62 -26.16
CA ASP A 240 -1.53 3.57 -26.30
C ASP A 240 -2.62 3.62 -25.21
N TRP A 241 -2.28 4.16 -24.03
CA TRP A 241 -3.19 4.22 -22.86
C TRP A 241 -3.59 5.65 -22.49
N GLN A 242 -3.15 6.66 -23.24
CA GLN A 242 -3.33 8.07 -22.91
C GLN A 242 -4.77 8.48 -22.56
N ASN A 243 -5.76 7.85 -23.22
CA ASN A 243 -7.19 8.18 -23.06
C ASN A 243 -7.73 7.78 -21.68
N ALA A 244 -7.05 6.89 -20.97
CA ALA A 244 -7.36 6.47 -19.61
C ALA A 244 -6.51 7.18 -18.55
N GLY A 245 -5.67 8.17 -18.95
CA GLY A 245 -4.75 8.85 -18.06
C GLY A 245 -5.42 9.51 -16.85
N ASP A 246 -6.54 10.21 -17.05
CA ASP A 246 -7.29 10.85 -15.97
C ASP A 246 -7.79 9.80 -14.95
N TYR A 247 -8.31 8.66 -15.43
CA TYR A 247 -8.74 7.57 -14.55
C TYR A 247 -7.57 6.96 -13.76
N TYR A 248 -6.40 6.77 -14.39
CA TYR A 248 -5.23 6.26 -13.66
C TYR A 248 -4.72 7.27 -12.62
N GLN A 249 -4.77 8.56 -12.94
CA GLN A 249 -4.45 9.64 -12.00
C GLN A 249 -5.42 9.61 -10.80
N GLU A 250 -6.73 9.59 -11.04
CA GLU A 250 -7.76 9.56 -9.99
C GLU A 250 -7.55 8.40 -9.00
N ASN A 251 -7.17 7.21 -9.50
CA ASN A 251 -6.86 6.08 -8.63
C ASN A 251 -5.65 6.33 -7.73
N MET A 252 -4.59 6.96 -8.25
CA MET A 252 -3.42 7.33 -7.46
C MET A 252 -3.72 8.47 -6.48
N GLU A 253 -4.61 9.40 -6.82
CA GLU A 253 -5.02 10.52 -5.95
C GLU A 253 -5.71 10.05 -4.67
N SER A 254 -6.20 8.81 -4.61
CA SER A 254 -6.64 8.19 -3.34
C SER A 254 -5.50 8.07 -2.32
N CYS A 255 -4.26 7.93 -2.79
CA CYS A 255 -3.08 7.67 -1.97
C CYS A 255 -2.16 8.88 -1.80
N PHE A 256 -2.20 9.85 -2.72
CA PHE A 256 -1.26 10.97 -2.79
C PHE A 256 -1.97 12.28 -3.12
N ASP A 257 -1.66 13.37 -2.40
CA ASP A 257 -2.19 14.69 -2.76
C ASP A 257 -1.53 15.24 -4.03
N GLY A 258 -0.29 14.82 -4.32
CA GLY A 258 0.53 15.31 -5.42
C GLY A 258 0.72 14.33 -6.58
N VAL A 259 -0.30 14.09 -7.41
CA VAL A 259 -0.14 13.24 -8.61
C VAL A 259 0.24 14.05 -9.86
N VAL A 260 1.39 13.72 -10.46
CA VAL A 260 1.83 14.28 -11.74
C VAL A 260 1.39 13.36 -12.87
N LEU A 261 0.39 13.77 -13.66
CA LEU A 261 -0.01 13.07 -14.88
C LEU A 261 0.82 13.52 -16.08
N VAL A 262 1.38 12.54 -16.81
CA VAL A 262 2.01 12.75 -18.12
C VAL A 262 1.43 11.73 -19.10
N ASN A 263 0.48 12.16 -19.94
CA ASN A 263 -0.20 11.32 -20.92
C ASN A 263 -0.40 12.00 -22.29
N ALA A 264 0.24 13.15 -22.54
CA ALA A 264 0.05 13.83 -23.80
C ALA A 264 0.74 13.08 -24.95
N SER A 265 -0.01 12.70 -25.98
CA SER A 265 0.53 11.94 -27.12
C SER A 265 1.81 12.55 -27.69
N ASN A 266 2.78 11.69 -28.02
CA ASN A 266 4.09 12.04 -28.58
C ASN A 266 5.01 12.80 -27.62
N SER A 267 4.58 13.08 -26.38
CA SER A 267 5.41 13.72 -25.35
C SER A 267 5.93 12.72 -24.32
N THR A 268 5.25 11.58 -24.16
CA THR A 268 5.75 10.43 -23.43
C THR A 268 6.83 9.74 -24.25
N THR A 269 8.10 9.99 -23.92
CA THR A 269 9.25 9.50 -24.68
C THR A 269 10.31 8.99 -23.72
N ALA A 270 11.18 8.09 -24.19
CA ALA A 270 12.32 7.64 -23.38
C ALA A 270 13.22 8.83 -22.99
N HIS A 271 13.37 9.84 -23.85
CA HIS A 271 14.07 11.06 -23.50
C HIS A 271 13.41 11.81 -22.33
N ASP A 272 12.10 12.04 -22.37
CA ASP A 272 11.39 12.74 -21.31
C ASP A 272 11.41 11.95 -20.00
N TYR A 273 11.11 10.65 -20.04
CA TYR A 273 11.15 9.77 -18.88
C TYR A 273 12.53 9.81 -18.18
N ARG A 274 13.60 9.63 -18.97
CA ARG A 274 14.99 9.65 -18.49
C ARG A 274 15.43 11.01 -17.96
N ALA A 275 15.18 12.09 -18.70
CA ALA A 275 15.81 13.38 -18.46
C ALA A 275 14.98 14.31 -17.57
N ASN A 276 13.65 14.15 -17.56
CA ASN A 276 12.74 15.09 -16.90
C ASN A 276 11.91 14.46 -15.78
N ARG A 277 11.67 13.14 -15.82
CA ARG A 277 10.83 12.45 -14.82
C ARG A 277 11.64 11.76 -13.77
N LEU A 278 12.41 10.74 -14.12
CA LEU A 278 13.19 9.95 -13.16
C LEU A 278 14.16 10.75 -12.26
N PRO A 279 14.72 11.91 -12.67
CA PRO A 279 15.54 12.73 -11.78
C PRO A 279 14.76 13.52 -10.71
N ALA A 280 13.43 13.55 -10.76
CA ALA A 280 12.61 14.20 -9.74
C ALA A 280 12.27 13.23 -8.60
N ASP A 281 11.89 13.79 -7.45
CA ASP A 281 11.53 13.02 -6.27
C ASP A 281 10.06 12.61 -6.30
N TYR A 282 9.83 11.32 -6.14
CA TYR A 282 8.52 10.69 -6.05
C TYR A 282 8.53 9.69 -4.90
N ASP A 283 7.38 9.44 -4.31
CA ASP A 283 7.21 8.26 -3.48
C ASP A 283 6.76 7.07 -4.32
N PHE A 284 6.00 7.32 -5.39
CA PHE A 284 5.38 6.28 -6.20
C PHE A 284 5.39 6.63 -7.68
N ILE A 285 5.79 5.68 -8.53
CA ILE A 285 5.75 5.83 -9.98
C ILE A 285 4.89 4.72 -10.57
N GLN A 286 3.80 5.09 -11.24
CA GLN A 286 3.07 4.20 -12.14
C GLN A 286 3.44 4.52 -13.58
N VAL A 287 3.94 3.54 -14.30
CA VAL A 287 4.33 3.70 -15.71
C VAL A 287 3.57 2.68 -16.58
N HIS A 288 2.91 3.17 -17.62
CA HIS A 288 2.28 2.36 -18.66
C HIS A 288 3.09 2.44 -19.91
N VAL A 289 3.70 1.32 -20.30
CA VAL A 289 4.66 1.30 -21.39
C VAL A 289 4.84 -0.12 -21.92
N HIS A 290 5.06 -0.24 -23.24
CA HIS A 290 5.51 -1.50 -23.83
C HIS A 290 6.89 -1.88 -23.28
N SER A 291 7.14 -3.15 -22.99
CA SER A 291 8.37 -3.56 -22.31
C SER A 291 8.76 -5.00 -22.58
N ASN A 292 10.01 -5.27 -22.25
CA ASN A 292 10.53 -6.60 -22.01
C ASN A 292 11.28 -6.60 -20.66
N PRO A 293 11.93 -7.71 -20.27
CA PRO A 293 12.61 -7.77 -18.97
C PRO A 293 13.66 -6.68 -18.75
N THR A 294 14.29 -6.15 -19.80
CA THR A 294 15.46 -5.26 -19.67
C THR A 294 15.23 -3.84 -20.15
N SER A 295 14.04 -3.53 -20.67
CA SER A 295 13.78 -2.26 -21.37
C SER A 295 12.32 -1.82 -21.29
N HIS A 296 12.11 -0.50 -21.33
CA HIS A 296 10.84 0.15 -21.67
C HIS A 296 10.92 0.76 -23.07
N TYR A 297 9.81 0.73 -23.81
CA TYR A 297 9.70 1.26 -25.17
C TYR A 297 8.52 2.23 -25.24
N PHE A 298 8.81 3.51 -25.44
CA PHE A 298 7.83 4.58 -25.50
C PHE A 298 7.51 4.93 -26.94
N TYR A 299 6.23 4.81 -27.33
CA TYR A 299 5.79 5.15 -28.67
C TYR A 299 5.66 6.66 -28.86
N PHE A 300 5.99 7.11 -30.06
CA PHE A 300 5.78 8.48 -30.50
C PHE A 300 5.48 8.52 -32.00
N ASN A 301 5.25 9.72 -32.52
CA ASN A 301 4.80 9.96 -33.89
C ASN A 301 3.50 9.17 -34.21
N ASN A 302 2.51 9.25 -33.31
CA ASN A 302 1.23 8.55 -33.36
C ASN A 302 1.39 7.02 -33.53
N GLY A 303 2.21 6.41 -32.67
CA GLY A 303 2.46 4.96 -32.66
C GLY A 303 3.32 4.42 -33.81
N SER A 304 3.91 5.29 -34.65
CA SER A 304 4.70 4.84 -35.82
C SER A 304 6.20 4.75 -35.58
N ALA A 305 6.69 5.22 -34.43
CA ALA A 305 8.08 5.12 -33.99
C ALA A 305 8.14 4.91 -32.47
N TYR A 306 9.25 4.40 -31.95
CA TYR A 306 9.47 4.22 -30.51
C TYR A 306 10.91 4.58 -30.10
N GLU A 307 11.09 4.97 -28.84
CA GLU A 307 12.39 5.14 -28.20
C GLU A 307 12.54 4.18 -27.01
N GLY A 308 13.75 3.63 -26.81
CA GLY A 308 14.06 2.72 -25.71
C GLY A 308 14.66 3.41 -24.49
N PHE A 309 14.25 2.95 -23.32
CA PHE A 309 14.89 3.18 -22.02
C PHE A 309 15.37 1.84 -21.47
N TYR A 310 16.68 1.71 -21.22
CA TYR A 310 17.33 0.43 -20.94
C TYR A 310 17.80 0.34 -19.49
N ASN A 311 17.82 -0.88 -18.96
CA ASN A 311 18.21 -1.18 -17.59
C ASN A 311 19.60 -0.67 -17.16
N ASN A 312 20.55 -0.59 -18.09
CA ASN A 312 21.91 -0.10 -17.83
C ASN A 312 21.97 1.42 -17.56
N GLU A 313 20.87 2.13 -17.77
CA GLU A 313 20.77 3.57 -17.54
C GLU A 313 20.38 3.89 -16.09
N LEU A 314 19.71 2.95 -15.40
CA LEU A 314 19.14 3.14 -14.06
C LEU A 314 20.18 3.54 -13.01
N SER A 315 21.33 2.88 -12.99
CA SER A 315 22.39 3.16 -12.01
C SER A 315 22.98 4.56 -12.15
N SER A 316 22.98 5.12 -13.37
CA SER A 316 23.48 6.47 -13.63
C SER A 316 22.48 7.57 -13.24
N ILE A 317 21.18 7.25 -13.28
CA ILE A 317 20.10 8.18 -12.93
C ILE A 317 19.84 8.13 -11.43
N ASN A 318 19.88 6.93 -10.83
CA ASN A 318 19.54 6.65 -9.45
C ASN A 318 18.21 7.32 -9.01
N PRO A 319 17.08 6.97 -9.64
CA PRO A 319 15.80 7.66 -9.39
C PRO A 319 15.40 7.71 -7.91
N THR A 320 14.92 8.86 -7.43
CA THR A 320 14.32 8.93 -6.09
C THR A 320 12.86 8.51 -6.19
N ALA A 321 12.60 7.20 -6.06
CA ALA A 321 11.25 6.65 -5.94
C ALA A 321 11.22 5.42 -5.03
N TYR A 322 10.29 5.38 -4.09
CA TYR A 322 10.17 4.26 -3.15
C TYR A 322 9.44 3.07 -3.77
N PHE A 323 8.39 3.33 -4.55
CA PHE A 323 7.56 2.27 -5.11
C PHE A 323 7.29 2.45 -6.59
N TYR A 324 7.17 1.33 -7.29
CA TYR A 324 6.83 1.30 -8.71
C TYR A 324 5.66 0.36 -8.97
N ASN A 325 4.68 0.83 -9.74
CA ASN A 325 3.69 -0.01 -10.39
C ASN A 325 3.95 -0.03 -11.90
N LEU A 326 4.53 -1.13 -12.36
CA LEU A 326 5.05 -1.30 -13.70
C LEU A 326 3.96 -1.95 -14.57
N PHE A 327 3.13 -1.12 -15.21
CA PHE A 327 2.27 -1.57 -16.31
C PHE A 327 3.12 -1.81 -17.57
N ALA A 328 3.93 -2.87 -17.48
CA ALA A 328 5.04 -3.18 -18.36
C ALA A 328 5.28 -4.70 -18.39
N CYS A 329 5.19 -5.30 -19.57
CA CYS A 329 5.35 -6.75 -19.77
C CYS A 329 6.73 -7.26 -19.36
N ALA A 330 6.72 -8.42 -18.67
CA ALA A 330 7.89 -9.21 -18.29
C ALA A 330 8.99 -8.45 -17.53
N ASN A 331 8.72 -7.20 -17.12
CA ASN A 331 9.70 -6.30 -16.54
C ASN A 331 10.18 -6.77 -15.17
N ALA A 332 9.33 -7.53 -14.47
CA ALA A 332 9.60 -8.17 -13.19
C ALA A 332 9.82 -9.69 -13.35
N ARG A 333 10.25 -10.17 -14.52
CA ARG A 333 10.67 -11.56 -14.74
C ARG A 333 11.95 -11.84 -13.95
N TYR A 334 11.79 -12.18 -12.68
CA TYR A 334 12.85 -12.19 -11.68
C TYR A 334 13.94 -13.27 -11.87
N GLU A 335 13.75 -14.22 -12.79
CA GLU A 335 14.81 -15.17 -13.20
C GLU A 335 15.72 -14.61 -14.31
N GLN A 336 15.22 -13.62 -15.06
CA GLN A 336 15.99 -12.98 -16.12
C GLN A 336 17.10 -12.10 -15.51
N THR A 337 18.32 -12.33 -15.98
CA THR A 337 19.50 -11.55 -15.59
C THR A 337 19.28 -10.07 -15.85
N ASN A 338 19.49 -9.23 -14.84
CA ASN A 338 19.30 -7.77 -14.91
C ASN A 338 17.88 -7.35 -15.32
N ASN A 339 16.85 -8.07 -14.90
CA ASN A 339 15.48 -7.60 -15.09
C ASN A 339 15.28 -6.21 -14.42
N MET A 340 14.49 -5.37 -15.08
CA MET A 340 14.26 -3.98 -14.72
C MET A 340 13.61 -3.83 -13.35
N GLY A 341 12.59 -4.64 -13.01
CA GLY A 341 11.93 -4.60 -11.70
C GLY A 341 12.93 -4.81 -10.56
N SER A 342 13.78 -5.83 -10.66
CA SER A 342 14.82 -6.09 -9.65
C SER A 342 15.90 -5.00 -9.63
N LEU A 343 16.22 -4.39 -10.77
CA LEU A 343 17.18 -3.27 -10.82
C LEU A 343 16.61 -1.97 -10.27
N TYR A 344 15.32 -1.69 -10.45
CA TYR A 344 14.65 -0.60 -9.73
C TYR A 344 14.75 -0.86 -8.23
N LEU A 345 14.43 -2.07 -7.77
CA LEU A 345 14.44 -2.42 -6.35
C LEU A 345 15.83 -2.36 -5.70
N LEU A 346 16.81 -3.02 -6.31
CA LEU A 346 18.10 -3.32 -5.67
C LEU A 346 19.26 -2.51 -6.25
N GLY A 347 19.15 -2.08 -7.51
CA GLY A 347 20.16 -1.26 -8.19
C GLY A 347 20.04 0.25 -7.91
N ASN A 348 19.18 0.63 -6.97
CA ASN A 348 18.84 2.00 -6.63
C ASN A 348 18.96 2.25 -5.10
N ASP A 349 19.13 3.51 -4.71
CA ASP A 349 19.33 3.93 -3.31
C ASP A 349 18.05 4.26 -2.53
N TYR A 350 16.87 4.13 -3.14
CA TYR A 350 15.58 4.54 -2.59
C TYR A 350 14.54 3.44 -2.65
N CYS A 351 14.42 2.72 -3.77
CA CYS A 351 13.31 1.79 -3.99
C CYS A 351 13.18 0.70 -2.91
N LEU A 352 11.94 0.44 -2.53
CA LEU A 352 11.50 -0.49 -1.50
C LEU A 352 10.57 -1.58 -2.03
N GLY A 353 9.85 -1.32 -3.13
CA GLY A 353 8.97 -2.31 -3.76
C GLY A 353 8.66 -2.02 -5.22
N THR A 354 8.59 -3.08 -6.04
CA THR A 354 8.13 -3.00 -7.42
C THR A 354 7.04 -4.02 -7.68
N ILE A 355 5.90 -3.56 -8.19
CA ILE A 355 4.80 -4.37 -8.69
C ILE A 355 4.96 -4.47 -10.20
N GLY A 356 4.93 -5.68 -10.74
CA GLY A 356 5.04 -5.88 -12.18
C GLY A 356 4.66 -7.29 -12.59
N SER A 357 5.00 -7.66 -13.82
CA SER A 357 4.71 -9.00 -14.36
C SER A 357 5.97 -9.74 -14.77
N SER A 358 5.98 -11.06 -14.56
CA SER A 358 7.00 -12.00 -15.05
C SER A 358 6.76 -12.47 -16.49
N LYS A 359 5.61 -12.13 -17.08
CA LYS A 359 5.22 -12.43 -18.47
C LYS A 359 4.50 -11.24 -19.13
N THR A 360 3.93 -11.46 -20.31
CA THR A 360 2.99 -10.51 -20.91
C THR A 360 1.84 -10.19 -19.96
N GLY A 361 1.33 -8.96 -19.93
CA GLY A 361 0.30 -8.52 -18.99
C GLY A 361 0.86 -7.73 -17.80
N SER A 362 -0.03 -7.13 -17.01
CA SER A 362 0.28 -6.39 -15.78
C SER A 362 -1.00 -6.11 -14.96
N MET A 363 -0.96 -5.25 -13.94
CA MET A 363 -2.12 -4.87 -13.15
C MET A 363 -3.16 -4.14 -14.00
N LEU A 364 -4.43 -4.53 -13.89
CA LEU A 364 -5.59 -3.73 -14.30
C LEU A 364 -6.44 -3.48 -13.06
N HIS A 365 -7.58 -2.79 -13.16
CA HIS A 365 -8.43 -2.53 -11.98
C HIS A 365 -7.66 -1.87 -10.83
N PHE A 366 -6.86 -0.85 -11.16
CA PHE A 366 -5.98 -0.16 -10.21
C PHE A 366 -6.73 0.41 -9.00
N GLU A 367 -8.02 0.73 -9.14
CA GLU A 367 -8.90 1.15 -8.06
C GLU A 367 -8.96 0.15 -6.92
N ASN A 368 -9.00 -1.16 -7.20
CA ASN A 368 -9.10 -2.19 -6.15
C ASN A 368 -7.84 -2.21 -5.30
N PHE A 369 -6.68 -1.98 -5.94
CA PHE A 369 -5.40 -1.91 -5.27
C PHE A 369 -5.21 -0.59 -4.51
N TYR A 370 -5.36 0.56 -5.18
CA TYR A 370 -5.06 1.87 -4.57
C TYR A 370 -6.08 2.26 -3.50
N ASN A 371 -7.37 1.93 -3.64
CA ASN A 371 -8.36 2.21 -2.57
C ASN A 371 -8.03 1.43 -1.29
N HIS A 372 -7.57 0.19 -1.39
CA HIS A 372 -7.17 -0.56 -0.19
C HIS A 372 -5.87 0.00 0.40
N LEU A 373 -4.91 0.37 -0.46
CA LEU A 373 -3.66 0.99 -0.01
C LEU A 373 -3.91 2.36 0.65
N SER A 374 -4.91 3.10 0.21
CA SER A 374 -5.32 4.38 0.78
C SER A 374 -6.04 4.24 2.14
N GLU A 375 -6.39 3.04 2.57
CA GLU A 375 -6.93 2.82 3.93
C GLU A 375 -5.82 2.54 4.96
N ASN A 376 -4.57 2.94 4.67
CA ASN A 376 -3.38 2.68 5.51
C ASN A 376 -3.07 1.18 5.67
N ASN A 377 -3.56 0.36 4.72
CA ASN A 377 -3.22 -1.05 4.67
C ASN A 377 -1.81 -1.27 4.09
N ILE A 378 -1.22 -2.40 4.42
CA ILE A 378 0.04 -2.85 3.82
C ILE A 378 -0.17 -3.25 2.36
N PHE A 379 0.92 -3.23 1.57
CA PHE A 379 0.90 -3.67 0.17
C PHE A 379 0.35 -5.09 -0.02
N GLY A 380 0.60 -6.00 0.92
CA GLY A 380 0.11 -7.38 0.87
C GLY A 380 -1.40 -7.48 0.87
N ALA A 381 -2.06 -6.76 1.77
CA ALA A 381 -3.51 -6.69 1.85
C ALA A 381 -4.10 -6.05 0.59
N ALA A 382 -3.49 -4.98 0.08
CA ALA A 382 -3.91 -4.34 -1.17
C ALA A 382 -3.77 -5.27 -2.39
N MET A 383 -2.68 -6.03 -2.49
CA MET A 383 -2.46 -7.00 -3.56
C MET A 383 -3.44 -8.17 -3.48
N GLN A 384 -3.71 -8.69 -2.28
CA GLN A 384 -4.66 -9.77 -2.07
C GLN A 384 -6.09 -9.34 -2.41
N ASN A 385 -6.52 -8.17 -1.94
CA ASN A 385 -7.82 -7.62 -2.31
C ASN A 385 -7.95 -7.40 -3.81
N TRP A 386 -6.91 -6.82 -4.43
CA TRP A 386 -6.87 -6.66 -5.87
C TRP A 386 -7.09 -8.01 -6.58
N TRP A 387 -6.43 -9.09 -6.14
CA TRP A 387 -6.65 -10.41 -6.73
C TRP A 387 -8.09 -10.89 -6.57
N GLU A 388 -8.64 -10.82 -5.36
CA GLU A 388 -10.01 -11.27 -5.05
C GLU A 388 -11.08 -10.53 -5.85
N GLN A 389 -10.85 -9.26 -6.16
CA GLN A 389 -11.80 -8.42 -6.90
C GLN A 389 -11.57 -8.49 -8.42
N SER A 390 -10.35 -8.79 -8.87
CA SER A 390 -9.96 -8.72 -10.28
C SER A 390 -9.81 -10.07 -10.96
N VAL A 391 -9.76 -11.17 -10.22
CA VAL A 391 -9.62 -12.53 -10.77
C VAL A 391 -10.86 -13.35 -10.39
N ASP A 392 -11.54 -13.92 -11.41
CA ASP A 392 -12.63 -14.89 -11.29
C ASP A 392 -13.85 -14.54 -10.40
N VAL A 393 -14.57 -13.49 -10.79
CA VAL A 393 -15.95 -13.32 -10.32
C VAL A 393 -16.87 -14.33 -11.06
N TYR A 394 -17.21 -15.41 -10.35
CA TYR A 394 -18.41 -16.27 -10.48
C TYR A 394 -18.34 -17.59 -11.31
N ASN A 395 -18.65 -18.71 -10.64
CA ASN A 395 -19.27 -19.94 -11.17
C ASN A 395 -18.43 -21.02 -11.90
N GLY A 396 -17.14 -21.19 -11.59
CA GLY A 396 -16.47 -22.50 -11.70
C GLY A 396 -16.48 -23.16 -13.09
N LEU A 397 -16.45 -22.36 -14.17
CA LEU A 397 -16.26 -22.83 -15.54
C LEU A 397 -15.14 -22.02 -16.22
N ALA A 398 -14.00 -22.70 -16.38
CA ALA A 398 -12.93 -22.51 -17.36
C ALA A 398 -12.57 -21.08 -17.84
N ILE A 399 -11.35 -20.65 -17.48
CA ILE A 399 -10.47 -19.78 -18.28
C ILE A 399 -11.03 -18.37 -18.56
N SER A 400 -11.18 -17.55 -17.51
CA SER A 400 -11.30 -16.10 -17.71
C SER A 400 -9.99 -15.55 -18.30
N TRP A 401 -10.08 -14.64 -19.27
CA TRP A 401 -8.93 -13.89 -19.82
C TRP A 401 -8.09 -13.20 -18.74
N GLN A 402 -8.70 -12.91 -17.59
CA GLN A 402 -8.05 -12.38 -16.40
C GLN A 402 -6.95 -13.30 -15.89
N ARG A 403 -7.16 -14.62 -15.85
CA ARG A 403 -6.10 -15.59 -15.48
C ARG A 403 -4.94 -15.51 -16.48
N SER A 404 -5.27 -15.54 -17.78
CA SER A 404 -4.32 -15.39 -18.88
C SER A 404 -3.52 -14.11 -18.78
N TRP A 405 -4.11 -13.03 -18.27
CA TRP A 405 -3.44 -11.75 -18.13
C TRP A 405 -2.62 -11.65 -16.83
N PHE A 406 -3.22 -11.98 -15.68
CA PHE A 406 -2.70 -11.65 -14.35
C PHE A 406 -1.74 -12.69 -13.75
N TYR A 407 -1.69 -13.94 -14.20
CA TYR A 407 -0.87 -14.99 -13.55
C TYR A 407 0.63 -14.67 -13.43
N GLY A 408 1.12 -13.71 -14.22
CA GLY A 408 2.49 -13.20 -14.13
C GLY A 408 2.73 -12.17 -13.03
N MET A 409 1.70 -11.71 -12.30
CA MET A 409 1.86 -10.63 -11.35
C MET A 409 2.75 -11.01 -10.17
N VAL A 410 3.68 -10.12 -9.85
CA VAL A 410 4.67 -10.30 -8.79
C VAL A 410 4.85 -9.00 -8.00
N PHE A 411 5.20 -9.16 -6.73
CA PHE A 411 5.72 -8.08 -5.89
C PHE A 411 7.17 -8.39 -5.52
N LEU A 412 8.10 -7.55 -5.96
CA LEU A 412 9.51 -7.63 -5.57
C LEU A 412 9.76 -6.62 -4.45
N GLY A 413 10.40 -7.06 -3.35
CA GLY A 413 10.61 -6.26 -2.15
C GLY A 413 9.81 -6.76 -0.95
N ASP A 414 9.56 -5.86 -0.02
CA ASP A 414 8.89 -6.12 1.23
C ASP A 414 7.42 -5.72 1.14
N ILE A 415 6.56 -6.73 1.07
CA ILE A 415 5.12 -6.58 0.88
C ILE A 415 4.39 -6.13 2.14
N THR A 416 5.08 -6.08 3.29
CA THR A 416 4.50 -5.65 4.57
C THR A 416 4.62 -4.15 4.81
N LEU A 417 5.24 -3.41 3.88
CA LEU A 417 5.27 -1.96 3.94
C LEU A 417 3.88 -1.37 3.66
N LYS A 418 3.65 -0.15 4.15
CA LYS A 418 2.48 0.67 3.87
C LYS A 418 2.90 2.06 3.39
N LEU A 419 1.99 2.79 2.78
CA LEU A 419 2.20 4.20 2.46
C LEU A 419 2.13 5.01 3.76
N ASN A 420 3.27 5.43 4.31
CA ASN A 420 3.38 6.08 5.61
C ASN A 420 3.05 7.59 5.58
N TYR A 421 2.03 8.04 4.85
CA TYR A 421 1.70 9.48 4.83
C TYR A 421 0.85 9.86 6.04
N PRO A 422 1.26 10.89 6.80
CA PRO A 422 0.32 11.63 7.64
C PRO A 422 -0.65 12.38 6.70
N ARG A 423 -1.69 11.70 6.22
CA ARG A 423 -2.68 12.31 5.33
C ARG A 423 -3.51 13.35 6.07
N ASN A 424 -3.84 14.42 5.36
CA ASN A 424 -4.90 15.31 5.78
C ASN A 424 -6.23 14.59 5.54
N LEU A 425 -6.91 14.17 6.59
CA LEU A 425 -8.25 13.58 6.46
C LEU A 425 -9.30 14.64 6.66
N PHE A 426 -10.43 14.50 5.97
CA PHE A 426 -11.55 15.42 6.02
C PHE A 426 -12.74 14.74 6.66
N VAL A 427 -13.47 15.51 7.48
CA VAL A 427 -14.68 15.09 8.17
C VAL A 427 -15.79 16.07 7.85
N ASP A 428 -16.96 15.57 7.45
CA ASP A 428 -18.17 16.36 7.21
C ASP A 428 -19.41 15.60 7.68
N SER A 429 -20.06 16.12 8.75
CA SER A 429 -21.26 15.52 9.35
C SER A 429 -22.45 15.34 8.40
N GLU A 430 -22.48 16.07 7.27
CA GLU A 430 -23.57 16.00 6.29
C GLU A 430 -23.24 15.07 5.11
N TYR A 431 -22.04 14.50 5.05
CA TYR A 431 -21.67 13.57 4.00
C TYR A 431 -22.44 12.26 4.10
N VAL A 432 -22.89 11.77 2.94
CA VAL A 432 -23.62 10.50 2.82
C VAL A 432 -23.06 9.77 1.61
N GLY A 433 -22.35 8.67 1.83
CA GLY A 433 -21.71 7.94 0.74
C GLY A 433 -20.78 6.84 1.24
N TYR A 434 -19.89 6.41 0.34
CA TYR A 434 -18.69 5.66 0.72
C TYR A 434 -17.63 6.68 1.16
N GLU A 435 -16.93 6.38 2.25
CA GLU A 435 -16.07 7.31 2.98
C GLU A 435 -14.64 6.78 2.95
N ASP A 436 -13.70 7.62 2.54
CA ASP A 436 -12.26 7.31 2.54
C ASP A 436 -11.41 8.40 3.21
N GLY A 437 -12.07 9.42 3.77
CA GLY A 437 -11.43 10.55 4.45
C GLY A 437 -10.80 11.57 3.50
N SER A 438 -10.94 11.43 2.17
CA SER A 438 -10.51 12.44 1.20
C SER A 438 -11.43 13.68 1.24
N LEU A 439 -11.00 14.77 0.58
CA LEU A 439 -11.83 15.97 0.45
C LEU A 439 -13.15 15.71 -0.29
N GLU A 440 -13.17 14.76 -1.22
CA GLU A 440 -14.36 14.42 -2.01
C GLU A 440 -15.28 13.42 -1.31
N ARG A 441 -14.70 12.58 -0.44
CA ARG A 441 -15.39 11.53 0.32
C ARG A 441 -14.98 11.55 1.80
N PRO A 442 -15.25 12.68 2.49
CA PRO A 442 -14.86 12.83 3.89
C PRO A 442 -15.56 11.79 4.77
N PHE A 443 -14.95 11.46 5.90
CA PHE A 443 -15.66 10.70 6.93
C PHE A 443 -16.81 11.51 7.49
N ASN A 444 -17.88 10.85 7.93
CA ASN A 444 -19.02 11.56 8.52
C ASN A 444 -18.89 11.75 10.04
N THR A 445 -17.90 11.12 10.69
CA THR A 445 -17.61 11.26 12.13
C THR A 445 -16.17 11.67 12.40
N ILE A 446 -15.96 12.40 13.50
CA ILE A 446 -14.63 12.80 13.97
C ILE A 446 -13.87 11.58 14.51
N GLN A 447 -14.54 10.68 15.23
CA GLN A 447 -13.90 9.47 15.76
C GLN A 447 -13.27 8.64 14.62
N GLU A 448 -13.99 8.46 13.51
CA GLU A 448 -13.46 7.72 12.37
C GLU A 448 -12.28 8.45 11.73
N GLY A 449 -12.35 9.79 11.58
CA GLY A 449 -11.22 10.58 11.09
C GLY A 449 -9.96 10.43 11.94
N ILE A 450 -10.07 10.45 13.27
CA ILE A 450 -8.89 10.32 14.15
C ILE A 450 -8.37 8.89 14.28
N ASP A 451 -9.22 7.87 14.09
CA ASP A 451 -8.83 6.46 14.14
C ASP A 451 -8.01 6.03 12.91
N HIS A 452 -8.11 6.78 11.81
CA HIS A 452 -7.43 6.51 10.53
C HIS A 452 -6.15 7.32 10.31
N VAL A 453 -5.70 8.12 11.30
CA VAL A 453 -4.49 8.93 11.18
C VAL A 453 -3.36 8.50 12.11
N GLU A 454 -2.13 8.72 11.65
CA GLU A 454 -0.89 8.50 12.39
C GLU A 454 -0.44 9.76 13.13
N ALA A 455 0.66 9.66 13.88
CA ALA A 455 1.27 10.81 14.55
C ALA A 455 1.63 11.93 13.55
N ASN A 456 1.39 13.18 13.93
CA ASN A 456 1.62 14.40 13.14
C ASN A 456 0.67 14.64 11.95
N ALA A 457 -0.30 13.76 11.72
CA ALA A 457 -1.35 13.98 10.72
C ALA A 457 -2.33 15.08 11.14
N THR A 458 -3.10 15.57 10.17
CA THR A 458 -4.14 16.58 10.40
C THR A 458 -5.51 16.03 10.00
N VAL A 459 -6.51 16.25 10.84
CA VAL A 459 -7.92 15.97 10.54
C VAL A 459 -8.65 17.30 10.47
N PHE A 460 -9.11 17.67 9.27
CA PHE A 460 -9.92 18.86 9.01
C PHE A 460 -11.40 18.54 9.15
N VAL A 461 -12.11 19.31 9.96
CA VAL A 461 -13.52 19.08 10.26
C VAL A 461 -14.35 20.25 9.75
N SER A 462 -15.20 19.99 8.75
CA SER A 462 -16.13 20.96 8.18
C SER A 462 -17.13 21.47 9.23
N ALA A 463 -17.63 22.68 9.05
CA ALA A 463 -18.67 23.25 9.90
C ALA A 463 -19.89 22.31 10.01
N GLY A 464 -20.30 22.01 11.24
CA GLY A 464 -21.33 21.01 11.51
C GLY A 464 -21.50 20.76 13.01
N ILE A 465 -22.53 19.99 13.35
CA ILE A 465 -22.74 19.50 14.73
C ILE A 465 -22.48 18.00 14.74
N TYR A 466 -21.40 17.62 15.41
CA TYR A 466 -20.92 16.25 15.57
C TYR A 466 -21.40 15.73 16.91
N TYR A 467 -22.39 14.83 16.89
CA TYR A 467 -22.96 14.25 18.11
C TYR A 467 -22.13 13.04 18.56
N GLU A 468 -21.02 13.31 19.24
CA GLU A 468 -19.99 12.30 19.54
C GLU A 468 -19.42 12.41 20.97
N ASN A 469 -18.92 11.30 21.48
CA ASN A 469 -18.08 11.23 22.68
C ASN A 469 -16.74 10.61 22.27
N ILE A 470 -15.80 11.46 21.88
CA ILE A 470 -14.54 11.06 21.24
C ILE A 470 -13.57 10.50 22.29
N VAL A 471 -13.05 9.33 21.96
CA VAL A 471 -11.98 8.67 22.67
C VAL A 471 -10.70 8.85 21.86
N TRP A 472 -9.75 9.59 22.41
CA TRP A 472 -8.51 9.86 21.70
C TRP A 472 -7.66 8.58 21.60
N PRO A 473 -7.11 8.23 20.42
CA PRO A 473 -6.24 7.07 20.26
C PRO A 473 -4.92 7.28 21.00
N ALA A 474 -4.11 6.22 21.13
CA ALA A 474 -2.80 6.27 21.77
C ALA A 474 -1.71 7.00 20.95
N THR A 475 -2.09 8.03 20.20
CA THR A 475 -1.29 8.67 19.16
C THR A 475 -1.12 10.16 19.46
N SER A 476 0.10 10.55 19.82
CA SER A 476 0.47 11.97 19.97
C SER A 476 0.71 12.61 18.60
N GLY A 477 0.55 13.93 18.49
CA GLY A 477 0.88 14.70 17.29
C GLY A 477 -0.29 14.93 16.33
N ILE A 478 -1.44 14.27 16.52
CA ILE A 478 -2.61 14.52 15.68
C ILE A 478 -3.08 15.98 15.86
N ASN A 479 -3.27 16.68 14.73
CA ASN A 479 -3.86 18.01 14.66
C ASN A 479 -5.33 17.90 14.25
N LEU A 480 -6.26 18.13 15.17
CA LEU A 480 -7.69 18.18 14.88
C LEU A 480 -8.12 19.64 14.73
N ILE A 481 -8.53 20.02 13.51
CA ILE A 481 -8.77 21.42 13.13
C ILE A 481 -10.21 21.58 12.65
N GLY A 482 -11.03 22.31 13.39
CA GLY A 482 -12.36 22.71 12.94
C GLY A 482 -12.30 23.85 11.92
N GLU A 483 -13.29 23.92 11.03
CA GLU A 483 -13.39 25.03 10.07
C GLU A 483 -13.52 26.38 10.80
N ASN A 484 -14.27 26.39 11.90
CA ASN A 484 -14.49 27.56 12.75
C ASN A 484 -15.13 27.19 14.10
N MET A 485 -14.63 27.74 15.21
CA MET A 485 -15.19 27.45 16.55
C MET A 485 -16.67 27.84 16.74
N GLU A 486 -17.20 28.78 15.96
CA GLU A 486 -18.61 29.21 16.04
C GLU A 486 -19.56 28.23 15.36
N THR A 487 -19.06 27.41 14.43
CA THR A 487 -19.88 26.53 13.58
C THR A 487 -19.47 25.06 13.59
N THR A 488 -18.32 24.73 14.19
CA THR A 488 -17.81 23.35 14.31
C THR A 488 -17.98 22.89 15.75
N ILE A 489 -19.00 22.09 16.01
CA ILE A 489 -19.49 21.80 17.35
C ILE A 489 -19.40 20.30 17.61
N ILE A 490 -18.69 19.91 18.67
CA ILE A 490 -18.71 18.55 19.21
C ILE A 490 -19.69 18.53 20.39
N ASP A 491 -20.81 17.83 20.21
CA ASP A 491 -21.92 17.76 21.15
C ASP A 491 -22.03 16.37 21.78
N GLY A 492 -21.71 16.28 23.08
CA GLY A 492 -21.78 15.04 23.84
C GLY A 492 -23.18 14.47 24.06
N SER A 493 -24.24 15.11 23.55
CA SER A 493 -25.63 14.63 23.63
C SER A 493 -26.13 14.37 25.05
N GLU A 494 -25.69 15.20 26.01
CA GLU A 494 -25.96 15.06 27.44
C GLU A 494 -25.49 13.70 28.01
N SER A 495 -24.45 13.12 27.41
CA SER A 495 -23.88 11.83 27.76
C SER A 495 -22.36 11.88 27.71
N GLY A 496 -21.69 11.08 28.54
CA GLY A 496 -20.25 10.86 28.49
C GLY A 496 -19.38 12.12 28.64
N THR A 497 -18.08 11.93 28.47
CA THR A 497 -17.13 13.02 28.28
C THR A 497 -17.06 13.32 26.77
N VAL A 498 -17.02 14.58 26.36
CA VAL A 498 -16.94 14.92 24.93
C VAL A 498 -15.59 14.53 24.33
N LEU A 499 -14.47 14.92 24.96
CA LEU A 499 -13.12 14.52 24.55
C LEU A 499 -12.38 13.83 25.69
N ARG A 500 -11.95 12.58 25.47
CA ARG A 500 -11.38 11.73 26.52
C ARG A 500 -9.98 11.24 26.18
N PHE A 501 -9.01 11.57 27.05
CA PHE A 501 -7.61 11.15 26.98
C PHE A 501 -7.26 10.30 28.22
N GLU A 502 -7.02 9.00 28.05
CA GLU A 502 -6.79 8.07 29.17
C GLU A 502 -5.63 7.10 28.94
N GLU A 503 -4.73 6.99 29.93
CA GLU A 503 -3.61 6.04 29.95
C GLU A 503 -4.05 4.57 29.78
N ASN A 504 -5.21 4.20 30.34
CA ASN A 504 -5.75 2.83 30.21
C ASN A 504 -6.25 2.48 28.80
N LEU A 505 -6.21 3.45 27.88
CA LEU A 505 -6.48 3.27 26.45
C LEU A 505 -5.19 3.29 25.61
N ALA A 506 -4.06 2.94 26.24
CA ALA A 506 -2.75 2.65 25.64
C ALA A 506 -1.86 3.82 25.22
N GLY A 507 -2.15 5.08 25.61
CA GLY A 507 -1.25 6.20 25.29
C GLY A 507 -1.27 7.37 26.26
N ILE A 508 -0.09 7.96 26.45
CA ILE A 508 0.11 9.29 27.05
C ILE A 508 0.11 10.28 25.89
N ILE A 509 -0.82 11.23 25.90
CA ILE A 509 -0.87 12.28 24.86
C ILE A 509 -0.06 13.48 25.31
N ASP A 510 0.84 13.97 24.47
CA ASP A 510 1.65 15.14 24.78
C ASP A 510 1.15 16.41 24.07
N THR A 511 1.89 17.50 24.25
CA THR A 511 1.53 18.82 23.71
C THR A 511 1.65 18.94 22.20
N THR A 512 2.19 17.93 21.51
CA THR A 512 2.24 17.90 20.04
C THR A 512 0.88 17.62 19.42
N THR A 513 -0.06 17.03 20.18
CA THR A 513 -1.47 16.98 19.79
C THR A 513 -2.12 18.35 19.93
N VAL A 514 -2.68 18.86 18.84
CA VAL A 514 -3.36 20.16 18.79
C VAL A 514 -4.83 19.96 18.43
N ILE A 515 -5.72 20.59 19.21
CA ILE A 515 -7.15 20.67 18.88
C ILE A 515 -7.51 22.15 18.81
N THR A 516 -8.01 22.59 17.66
CA THR A 516 -8.33 24.00 17.42
C THR A 516 -9.64 24.20 16.71
N ASP A 517 -10.25 25.36 16.96
CA ASP A 517 -11.43 25.85 16.23
C ASP A 517 -12.71 25.03 16.45
N PHE A 518 -12.96 24.59 17.68
CA PHE A 518 -14.17 23.87 18.07
C PHE A 518 -14.95 24.54 19.19
N THR A 519 -16.27 24.28 19.21
CA THR A 519 -17.08 24.33 20.43
C THR A 519 -17.29 22.91 20.97
N ILE A 520 -16.97 22.69 22.25
CA ILE A 520 -17.13 21.43 22.98
C ILE A 520 -18.26 21.60 23.99
N THR A 521 -19.37 20.89 23.80
CA THR A 521 -20.60 21.13 24.57
C THR A 521 -21.36 19.87 24.98
N ASN A 522 -22.25 20.05 25.95
CA ASN A 522 -23.27 19.08 26.36
C ASN A 522 -22.72 17.70 26.77
N GLY A 523 -21.47 17.61 27.22
CA GLY A 523 -20.98 16.40 27.88
C GLY A 523 -21.58 16.23 29.28
N SER A 524 -21.81 14.98 29.68
CA SER A 524 -22.39 14.60 30.98
C SER A 524 -21.72 13.34 31.54
N ALA A 525 -20.69 13.52 32.36
CA ALA A 525 -19.90 12.43 32.93
C ALA A 525 -19.75 12.53 34.46
N TYR A 526 -19.15 11.50 35.06
CA TYR A 526 -18.74 11.60 36.47
C TYR A 526 -17.51 12.52 36.64
N LYS A 527 -16.59 12.54 35.67
CA LYS A 527 -15.38 13.39 35.65
C LYS A 527 -15.18 13.96 34.26
N GLY A 528 -14.81 15.24 34.15
CA GLY A 528 -14.50 15.88 32.88
C GLY A 528 -15.67 15.86 31.91
N GLY A 529 -16.67 16.73 32.11
CA GLY A 529 -17.87 16.74 31.26
C GLY A 529 -17.51 17.07 29.82
N GLY A 530 -16.80 18.18 29.62
CA GLY A 530 -16.24 18.54 28.31
C GLY A 530 -15.02 17.68 27.98
N ILE A 531 -13.97 17.81 28.79
CA ILE A 531 -12.68 17.19 28.54
C ILE A 531 -12.17 16.45 29.78
N PHE A 532 -11.69 15.23 29.58
CA PHE A 532 -11.03 14.43 30.61
C PHE A 532 -9.60 14.09 30.18
N CYS A 533 -8.61 14.48 30.97
CA CYS A 533 -7.21 14.13 30.77
C CYS A 533 -6.70 13.28 31.95
N SER A 534 -6.10 12.13 31.66
CA SER A 534 -5.36 11.31 32.63
C SER A 534 -3.99 10.95 32.05
N SER A 535 -2.92 11.31 32.76
CA SER A 535 -1.54 11.17 32.26
C SER A 535 -1.35 11.76 30.86
N SER A 536 -2.09 12.82 30.49
CA SER A 536 -2.15 13.38 29.14
C SER A 536 -2.22 14.90 29.15
N SER A 537 -1.57 15.55 28.18
CA SER A 537 -1.35 17.00 28.12
C SER A 537 -1.54 17.55 26.69
N PRO A 538 -2.73 17.41 26.07
CA PRO A 538 -2.99 17.97 24.74
C PRO A 538 -2.92 19.50 24.74
N SER A 539 -2.71 20.09 23.56
CA SER A 539 -2.81 21.53 23.32
C SER A 539 -4.18 21.89 22.76
N LEU A 540 -4.88 22.84 23.40
CA LEU A 540 -6.14 23.41 22.93
C LEU A 540 -5.92 24.87 22.52
N GLU A 541 -6.29 25.21 21.29
CA GLU A 541 -6.18 26.57 20.74
C GLU A 541 -7.51 27.05 20.19
N ASN A 542 -7.94 28.29 20.51
CA ASN A 542 -9.19 28.86 19.99
C ASN A 542 -10.43 27.95 20.16
N VAL A 543 -10.57 27.34 21.35
CA VAL A 543 -11.66 26.41 21.68
C VAL A 543 -12.65 27.06 22.65
N THR A 544 -13.95 26.82 22.44
CA THR A 544 -15.00 27.14 23.42
C THR A 544 -15.49 25.88 24.12
N ILE A 545 -15.38 25.80 25.45
CA ILE A 545 -15.88 24.69 26.27
C ILE A 545 -17.08 25.20 27.09
N THR A 546 -18.28 24.74 26.76
CA THR A 546 -19.53 25.29 27.33
C THR A 546 -20.60 24.26 27.64
N ASN A 547 -21.47 24.56 28.62
CA ASN A 547 -22.65 23.76 28.97
C ASN A 547 -22.38 22.29 29.30
N ASN A 548 -21.16 21.96 29.73
CA ASN A 548 -20.83 20.61 30.15
C ASN A 548 -21.18 20.41 31.64
N LEU A 549 -21.67 19.22 31.97
CA LEU A 549 -22.15 18.85 33.29
C LEU A 549 -21.34 17.68 33.84
N THR A 550 -21.05 17.73 35.13
CA THR A 550 -20.58 16.54 35.85
C THR A 550 -21.27 16.34 37.19
N SER A 551 -21.37 15.09 37.64
CA SER A 551 -21.79 14.79 39.01
C SER A 551 -20.62 14.70 40.00
N GLY A 552 -19.37 14.64 39.51
CA GLY A 552 -18.14 14.58 40.30
C GLY A 552 -17.27 15.83 40.15
N TYR A 553 -16.34 15.86 39.20
CA TYR A 553 -15.29 16.90 39.13
C TYR A 553 -15.04 17.40 37.70
N GLY A 554 -14.65 18.67 37.56
CA GLY A 554 -14.25 19.27 36.29
C GLY A 554 -15.41 19.32 35.29
N GLY A 555 -16.32 20.29 35.45
CA GLY A 555 -17.44 20.45 34.52
C GLY A 555 -16.97 20.65 33.09
N GLY A 556 -16.07 21.62 32.87
CA GLY A 556 -15.40 21.84 31.59
C GLY A 556 -14.25 20.86 31.39
N ILE A 557 -13.15 21.02 32.14
CA ILE A 557 -11.95 20.18 32.03
C ILE A 557 -11.63 19.52 33.37
N TYR A 558 -11.29 18.23 33.34
CA TYR A 558 -10.72 17.51 34.48
C TYR A 558 -9.35 16.95 34.12
N CYS A 559 -8.32 17.31 34.90
CA CYS A 559 -6.94 16.83 34.75
C CYS A 559 -6.57 15.93 35.93
N LEU A 560 -6.19 14.69 35.63
CA LEU A 560 -5.78 13.67 36.58
C LEU A 560 -4.36 13.19 36.26
N ASP A 561 -3.60 12.78 37.28
CA ASP A 561 -2.32 12.10 37.18
C ASP A 561 -1.33 12.78 36.22
N ASN A 562 -0.59 13.80 36.67
CA ASN A 562 0.42 14.53 35.87
C ASN A 562 -0.07 15.14 34.53
N SER A 563 -1.38 15.34 34.37
CA SER A 563 -1.94 16.00 33.18
C SER A 563 -1.78 17.54 33.24
N SER A 564 -1.19 18.11 32.19
CA SER A 564 -0.95 19.57 32.07
C SER A 564 -1.31 20.07 30.66
N PRO A 565 -2.60 20.03 30.26
CA PRO A 565 -3.01 20.53 28.94
C PRO A 565 -2.65 22.00 28.76
N ASN A 566 -2.20 22.35 27.57
CA ASN A 566 -1.88 23.73 27.20
C ASN A 566 -3.14 24.41 26.66
N LEU A 567 -3.50 25.57 27.21
CA LEU A 567 -4.73 26.30 26.84
C LEU A 567 -4.37 27.68 26.28
N VAL A 568 -4.59 27.89 24.99
CA VAL A 568 -4.34 29.15 24.29
C VAL A 568 -5.65 29.65 23.69
N ASP A 569 -6.05 30.87 24.02
CA ASP A 569 -7.31 31.48 23.54
C ASP A 569 -8.56 30.61 23.76
N VAL A 570 -8.59 29.87 24.88
CA VAL A 570 -9.71 28.99 25.26
C VAL A 570 -10.73 29.75 26.11
N THR A 571 -12.01 29.65 25.74
CA THR A 571 -13.13 30.17 26.52
C THR A 571 -13.85 29.05 27.26
N ILE A 572 -13.85 29.07 28.60
CA ILE A 572 -14.54 28.08 29.45
C ILE A 572 -15.69 28.76 30.18
N THR A 573 -16.94 28.45 29.82
CA THR A 573 -18.13 29.14 30.36
C THR A 573 -19.31 28.19 30.57
N ASN A 574 -20.26 28.53 31.45
CA ASN A 574 -21.51 27.77 31.68
C ASN A 574 -21.35 26.27 31.98
N ASN A 575 -20.16 25.81 32.38
CA ASN A 575 -19.93 24.44 32.79
C ASN A 575 -20.27 24.29 34.29
N SER A 576 -20.86 23.15 34.67
CA SER A 576 -21.38 22.94 36.03
C SER A 576 -21.02 21.57 36.61
N THR A 577 -20.93 21.50 37.93
CA THR A 577 -20.63 20.27 38.64
C THR A 577 -21.26 20.24 40.03
N ASN A 578 -21.58 19.05 40.53
CA ASN A 578 -21.97 18.85 41.93
C ASN A 578 -20.78 18.75 42.90
N GLY A 579 -19.55 18.55 42.40
CA GLY A 579 -18.34 18.53 43.21
C GLY A 579 -17.46 19.77 43.01
N TYR A 580 -16.22 19.59 42.56
CA TYR A 580 -15.22 20.67 42.48
C TYR A 580 -14.84 21.03 41.03
N GLY A 581 -14.60 22.32 40.81
CA GLY A 581 -14.14 22.91 39.54
C GLY A 581 -15.18 22.85 38.42
N GLY A 582 -16.15 23.76 38.44
CA GLY A 582 -17.14 23.88 37.36
C GLY A 582 -16.49 24.17 36.00
N GLY A 583 -15.48 25.05 35.96
CA GLY A 583 -14.67 25.29 34.77
C GLY A 583 -13.57 24.23 34.60
N VAL A 584 -12.55 24.28 35.46
CA VAL A 584 -11.40 23.37 35.42
C VAL A 584 -11.13 22.81 36.81
N TYR A 585 -10.76 21.53 36.90
CA TYR A 585 -10.24 20.91 38.11
C TYR A 585 -8.98 20.08 37.79
N CYS A 586 -7.86 20.39 38.45
CA CYS A 586 -6.59 19.68 38.31
C CYS A 586 -6.19 19.08 39.65
N LEU A 587 -5.73 17.82 39.65
CA LEU A 587 -5.29 17.08 40.84
C LEU A 587 -3.77 16.98 40.99
#